data_AF-A0A4S9ETM2-F1
#
_entry.id   AF-A0A4S9ETM2-F1
#
_cell.length_a   1.000
_cell.length_b   1.000
_cell.length_c   1.000
_cell.angle_alpha   90.00
_cell.angle_beta   90.00
_cell.angle_gamma   90.00
#
_symmetry.space_group_name_H-M   'P 1'
#
loop_
_entity.id
_entity.type
_entity.pdbx_description
1 polymer ?
#
loop_
_entity_poly.entity_id
_entity_poly.type
_entity_poly.pdbx_seq_one_letter_code
_entity_poly.pdbx_strand_id
1 'polypeptide(L)'
;MDQTTSSSDNSDRCMLYDVRNAVQQKTTDLKILVLCVAVITSILCIGEFVWIRRLTGGLQRVPNDPFDNTFASYLQGHTSYSIWHKDYQSFIHNAVPVPIHSHNDYSHRMPLFEALGSGCISVEADVHLYRSELYVGHKTARRREASTLRAMYLEPLKRMIETQNTDIKDGDWKGIFNHAPKQTIILLIDHKTSGPETLAELNIQLQPLRDLNYLTYWNGTHRIMGPLTIVATGNAPFPSILALNSTHRDIFFDAPLAYLPSIHDDYSTSAPSYTYNISNSYLASTPWHLLRTHPYPMYDNQLPQPLTASDTDIFASQLDQAKSRGLVTRYWDIPRKPENVREIAWRELVGRGVGLLNMDDMGVVRARARGWGRVVVHHD
;
A
#
# COMPACT_ATOMS: atom_id res chain seq x y z
N MET A 1 -67.26 -52.89 56.79
CA MET A 1 -65.81 -53.00 56.49
C MET A 1 -65.73 -53.71 55.16
N ASP A 2 -65.93 -53.01 54.05
CA ASP A 2 -64.98 -52.10 53.36
C ASP A 2 -64.56 -52.78 52.05
N GLN A 3 -65.36 -52.58 51.01
CA GLN A 3 -64.99 -52.85 49.62
C GLN A 3 -65.66 -51.81 48.70
N THR A 4 -65.20 -50.57 48.75
CA THR A 4 -65.59 -49.51 47.81
C THR A 4 -64.44 -48.50 47.60
N THR A 5 -63.25 -48.96 47.20
CA THR A 5 -62.12 -48.04 46.88
C THR A 5 -61.15 -48.60 45.83
N SER A 6 -61.63 -49.26 44.76
CA SER A 6 -60.74 -49.85 43.74
C SER A 6 -60.94 -49.38 42.30
N SER A 7 -62.07 -48.77 41.93
CA SER A 7 -62.31 -48.34 40.53
C SER A 7 -61.94 -46.89 40.24
N SER A 8 -61.94 -46.00 41.25
CA SER A 8 -61.54 -44.59 41.08
C SER A 8 -60.02 -44.40 40.95
N ASP A 9 -59.23 -45.17 41.70
CA ASP A 9 -57.76 -45.05 41.73
C ASP A 9 -57.11 -45.43 40.37
N ASN A 10 -57.74 -46.32 39.60
CA ASN A 10 -57.21 -46.72 38.29
C ASN A 10 -57.53 -45.69 37.18
N SER A 11 -58.67 -45.00 37.26
CA SER A 11 -59.05 -43.90 36.36
C SER A 11 -58.17 -42.67 36.60
N ASP A 12 -57.95 -42.31 37.87
CA ASP A 12 -57.13 -41.16 38.25
C ASP A 12 -55.65 -41.37 37.88
N ARG A 13 -55.11 -42.59 38.00
CA ARG A 13 -53.76 -42.94 37.53
C ARG A 13 -53.62 -42.86 36.01
N CYS A 14 -54.65 -43.25 35.26
CA CYS A 14 -54.65 -43.17 33.79
C CYS A 14 -54.67 -41.70 33.32
N MET A 15 -55.52 -40.87 33.93
CA MET A 15 -55.53 -39.43 33.66
C MET A 15 -54.23 -38.73 34.04
N LEU A 16 -53.62 -39.07 35.18
CA LEU A 16 -52.31 -38.53 35.58
C LEU A 16 -51.19 -38.94 34.63
N TYR A 17 -51.26 -40.14 34.04
CA TYR A 17 -50.30 -40.62 33.05
C TYR A 17 -50.42 -39.86 31.72
N ASP A 18 -51.64 -39.63 31.23
CA ASP A 18 -51.90 -38.85 30.02
C ASP A 18 -51.52 -37.37 30.18
N VAL A 19 -51.79 -36.77 31.34
CA VAL A 19 -51.35 -35.41 31.64
C VAL A 19 -49.82 -35.30 31.68
N ARG A 20 -49.13 -36.28 32.28
CA ARG A 20 -47.65 -36.32 32.29
C ARG A 20 -47.08 -36.47 30.88
N ASN A 21 -47.65 -37.35 30.06
CA ASN A 21 -47.22 -37.52 28.66
C ASN A 21 -47.46 -36.26 27.83
N ALA A 22 -48.61 -35.58 28.01
CA ALA A 22 -48.91 -34.33 27.32
C ALA A 22 -47.97 -33.19 27.74
N VAL A 23 -47.62 -33.09 29.03
CA VAL A 23 -46.64 -32.11 29.54
C VAL A 23 -45.23 -32.44 29.01
N GLN A 24 -44.86 -33.71 28.96
CA GLN A 24 -43.56 -34.17 28.46
C GLN A 24 -43.42 -33.94 26.94
N GLN A 25 -44.50 -34.12 26.18
CA GLN A 25 -44.55 -33.82 24.76
C GLN A 25 -44.45 -32.31 24.52
N LYS A 26 -45.24 -31.48 25.22
CA LYS A 26 -45.13 -30.01 25.14
C LYS A 26 -43.75 -29.47 25.51
N THR A 27 -43.09 -30.05 26.51
CA THR A 27 -41.72 -29.66 26.86
C THR A 27 -40.70 -30.11 25.83
N THR A 28 -40.92 -31.25 25.17
CA THR A 28 -40.08 -31.71 24.06
C THR A 28 -40.26 -30.81 22.83
N ASP A 29 -41.49 -30.48 22.47
CA ASP A 29 -41.81 -29.56 21.37
C ASP A 29 -41.24 -28.16 21.62
N LEU A 30 -41.34 -27.66 22.87
CA LEU A 30 -40.74 -26.39 23.26
C LEU A 30 -39.20 -26.41 23.16
N LYS A 31 -38.56 -27.51 23.56
CA LYS A 31 -37.10 -27.69 23.42
C LYS A 31 -36.68 -27.71 21.95
N ILE A 32 -37.43 -28.40 21.09
CA ILE A 32 -37.19 -28.44 19.64
C ILE A 32 -37.36 -27.04 19.06
N LEU A 33 -38.42 -26.32 19.41
CA LEU A 33 -38.66 -24.95 18.96
C LEU A 33 -37.52 -24.01 19.37
N VAL A 34 -37.09 -24.05 20.64
CA VAL A 34 -35.97 -23.24 21.15
C VAL A 34 -34.67 -23.57 20.40
N LEU A 35 -34.40 -24.86 20.15
CA LEU A 35 -33.24 -25.29 19.38
C LEU A 35 -33.31 -24.78 17.94
N CYS A 36 -34.46 -24.88 17.27
CA CYS A 36 -34.65 -24.38 15.92
C CYS A 36 -34.42 -22.87 15.83
N VAL A 37 -34.98 -22.10 16.78
CA VAL A 37 -34.77 -20.64 16.84
C VAL A 37 -33.29 -20.30 17.08
N ALA A 38 -32.61 -21.01 17.98
CA ALA A 38 -31.18 -20.80 18.25
C ALA A 38 -30.31 -21.11 17.02
N VAL A 39 -30.61 -22.19 16.29
CA VAL A 39 -29.90 -22.57 15.06
C VAL A 39 -30.13 -21.54 13.95
N ILE A 40 -31.38 -21.13 13.71
CA ILE A 40 -31.71 -20.11 12.69
C ILE A 40 -31.01 -18.79 13.01
N THR A 41 -31.06 -18.35 14.28
CA THR A 41 -30.42 -17.10 14.71
C THR A 41 -28.90 -17.18 14.52
N SER A 42 -28.28 -18.33 14.85
CA SER A 42 -26.85 -18.54 14.65
C SER A 42 -26.46 -18.52 13.17
N ILE A 43 -27.26 -19.13 12.29
CA ILE A 43 -27.05 -19.07 10.83
C ILE A 43 -27.17 -17.62 10.32
N LEU A 44 -28.15 -16.86 10.79
CA LEU A 44 -28.31 -15.44 10.43
C LEU A 44 -27.12 -14.61 10.92
N CYS A 45 -26.68 -14.77 12.17
CA CYS A 45 -25.50 -14.08 12.70
C CYS A 45 -24.21 -14.43 11.93
N ILE A 46 -24.02 -15.71 11.58
CA ILE A 46 -22.89 -16.14 10.74
C ILE A 46 -23.01 -15.52 9.34
N GLY A 47 -24.21 -15.53 8.76
CA GLY A 47 -24.50 -14.92 7.47
C GLY A 47 -24.21 -13.42 7.45
N GLU A 48 -24.67 -12.68 8.45
CA GLU A 48 -24.36 -11.26 8.64
C GLU A 48 -22.87 -11.04 8.86
N PHE A 49 -22.20 -11.85 9.70
CA PHE A 49 -20.76 -11.72 9.92
C PHE A 49 -19.97 -11.96 8.63
N VAL A 50 -20.31 -12.99 7.84
CA VAL A 50 -19.71 -13.27 6.54
C VAL A 50 -20.02 -12.15 5.55
N TRP A 51 -21.25 -11.62 5.56
CA TRP A 51 -21.66 -10.50 4.72
C TRP A 51 -20.89 -9.21 5.06
N ILE A 52 -20.76 -8.88 6.35
CA ILE A 52 -19.97 -7.74 6.84
C ILE A 52 -18.49 -7.94 6.49
N ARG A 53 -17.92 -9.13 6.73
CA ARG A 53 -16.54 -9.49 6.33
C ARG A 53 -16.33 -9.35 4.82
N ARG A 54 -17.31 -9.75 4.01
CA ARG A 54 -17.28 -9.63 2.55
C ARG A 54 -17.41 -8.18 2.09
N LEU A 55 -18.30 -7.40 2.71
CA LEU A 55 -18.50 -5.97 2.41
C LEU A 55 -17.30 -5.11 2.82
N THR A 56 -16.60 -5.52 3.88
CA THR A 56 -15.42 -4.81 4.40
C THR A 56 -14.13 -5.27 3.74
N GLY A 57 -14.05 -6.48 3.17
CA GLY A 57 -12.85 -6.94 2.43
C GLY A 57 -11.54 -6.89 3.23
N GLY A 58 -11.59 -6.66 4.54
CA GLY A 58 -10.43 -6.36 5.38
C GLY A 58 -9.97 -4.89 5.40
N LEU A 59 -10.65 -3.97 4.73
CA LEU A 59 -10.38 -2.54 4.68
C LEU A 59 -11.40 -1.75 5.52
N GLN A 60 -10.92 -0.74 6.25
CA GLN A 60 -11.73 0.10 7.11
C GLN A 60 -12.60 1.04 6.27
N ARG A 61 -13.93 0.91 6.36
CA ARG A 61 -14.83 1.96 5.85
C ARG A 61 -14.96 3.06 6.89
N VAL A 62 -14.77 4.30 6.46
CA VAL A 62 -15.01 5.47 7.31
C VAL A 62 -16.48 5.87 7.12
N PRO A 63 -17.29 5.95 8.20
CA PRO A 63 -18.67 6.42 8.06
C PRO A 63 -18.71 7.84 7.46
N ASN A 64 -19.58 8.05 6.47
CA ASN A 64 -19.68 9.31 5.71
C ASN A 64 -18.36 9.77 5.07
N ASP A 65 -17.51 8.82 4.66
CA ASP A 65 -16.25 9.09 3.98
C ASP A 65 -16.48 9.95 2.72
N PRO A 66 -15.88 11.14 2.62
CA PRO A 66 -16.07 12.02 1.46
C PRO A 66 -15.67 11.36 0.15
N PHE A 67 -14.66 10.47 0.16
CA PHE A 67 -14.27 9.71 -1.01
C PHE A 67 -15.36 8.69 -1.39
N ASP A 68 -15.79 7.81 -0.48
CA ASP A 68 -16.85 6.83 -0.78
C ASP A 68 -18.15 7.53 -1.24
N ASN A 69 -18.50 8.68 -0.65
CA ASN A 69 -19.67 9.48 -1.07
C ASN A 69 -19.52 10.06 -2.49
N THR A 70 -18.34 10.60 -2.79
CA THR A 70 -18.04 11.21 -4.11
C THR A 70 -18.03 10.16 -5.22
N PHE A 71 -17.48 8.98 -4.93
CA PHE A 71 -17.27 7.90 -5.91
C PHE A 71 -18.34 6.79 -5.84
N ALA A 72 -19.43 6.98 -5.08
CA ALA A 72 -20.43 5.95 -4.78
C ALA A 72 -21.00 5.25 -6.03
N SER A 73 -21.23 5.98 -7.12
CA SER A 73 -21.75 5.45 -8.39
C SER A 73 -20.74 4.57 -9.14
N TYR A 74 -19.44 4.76 -8.91
CA TYR A 74 -18.36 3.99 -9.55
C TYR A 74 -17.97 2.75 -8.74
N LEU A 75 -18.22 2.75 -7.42
CA LEU A 75 -17.97 1.61 -6.55
C LEU A 75 -18.77 0.34 -6.94
N GLN A 76 -19.81 0.44 -7.77
CA GLN A 76 -20.73 -0.67 -8.09
C GLN A 76 -20.52 -1.35 -9.44
N GLY A 77 -19.51 -1.00 -10.25
CA GLY A 77 -19.38 -1.71 -11.53
C GLY A 77 -18.29 -1.31 -12.52
N HIS A 78 -17.42 -0.36 -12.20
CA HIS A 78 -16.42 0.11 -13.15
C HIS A 78 -15.01 0.06 -12.57
N THR A 79 -14.11 -0.39 -13.41
CA THR A 79 -12.66 -0.41 -13.25
C THR A 79 -12.05 0.96 -13.49
N SER A 80 -10.92 1.26 -12.83
CA SER A 80 -10.30 2.59 -12.70
C SER A 80 -10.07 3.35 -14.01
N TYR A 81 -9.82 2.67 -15.13
CA TYR A 81 -9.50 3.26 -16.43
C TYR A 81 -10.62 4.11 -17.07
N SER A 82 -11.86 3.96 -16.62
CA SER A 82 -13.03 4.71 -17.15
C SER A 82 -13.44 5.92 -16.29
N ILE A 83 -12.73 6.17 -15.19
CA ILE A 83 -13.12 7.15 -14.17
C ILE A 83 -12.53 8.52 -14.52
N TRP A 84 -13.01 9.12 -15.61
CA TRP A 84 -12.62 10.47 -15.99
C TRP A 84 -13.83 11.42 -15.94
N HIS A 85 -13.98 12.11 -14.81
CA HIS A 85 -15.00 13.15 -14.62
C HIS A 85 -14.39 14.35 -13.89
N LYS A 86 -14.75 15.57 -14.30
CA LYS A 86 -14.19 16.81 -13.74
C LYS A 86 -14.32 16.92 -12.21
N ASP A 87 -15.43 16.43 -11.66
CA ASP A 87 -15.69 16.53 -10.22
C ASP A 87 -14.76 15.61 -9.41
N TYR A 88 -14.38 14.46 -9.99
CA TYR A 88 -13.41 13.53 -9.38
C TYR A 88 -11.99 14.06 -9.43
N GLN A 89 -11.65 14.76 -10.51
CA GLN A 89 -10.36 15.45 -10.63
C GLN A 89 -10.25 16.54 -9.56
N SER A 90 -11.29 17.37 -9.40
CA SER A 90 -11.32 18.38 -8.33
C SER A 90 -11.14 17.76 -6.94
N PHE A 91 -11.77 16.62 -6.65
CA PHE A 91 -11.58 15.93 -5.38
C PHE A 91 -10.10 15.51 -5.17
N ILE A 92 -9.51 14.83 -6.16
CA ILE A 92 -8.12 14.35 -6.08
C ILE A 92 -7.14 15.53 -5.97
N HIS A 93 -7.31 16.55 -6.80
CA HIS A 93 -6.42 17.71 -6.82
C HIS A 93 -6.43 18.49 -5.50
N ASN A 94 -7.53 18.46 -4.75
CA ASN A 94 -7.65 19.09 -3.43
C ASN A 94 -7.36 18.13 -2.26
N ALA A 95 -6.88 16.91 -2.53
CA ALA A 95 -6.32 16.06 -1.49
C ALA A 95 -5.04 16.69 -0.92
N VAL A 96 -4.85 16.55 0.40
CA VAL A 96 -3.62 16.98 1.06
C VAL A 96 -2.60 15.85 0.93
N PRO A 97 -1.44 16.08 0.29
CA PRO A 97 -0.46 15.03 0.11
C PRO A 97 0.10 14.55 1.45
N VAL A 98 0.24 13.25 1.57
CA VAL A 98 0.76 12.54 2.74
C VAL A 98 1.83 11.54 2.29
N PRO A 99 2.90 11.35 3.09
CA PRO A 99 4.10 10.53 2.83
C PRO A 99 3.81 9.01 2.84
N ILE A 100 2.75 8.59 2.17
CA ILE A 100 2.24 7.23 2.24
C ILE A 100 2.43 6.56 0.90
N HIS A 101 2.92 5.33 0.97
CA HIS A 101 3.05 4.42 -0.14
C HIS A 101 1.86 3.43 -0.13
N SER A 102 1.02 3.53 -1.15
CA SER A 102 -0.11 2.63 -1.38
C SER A 102 0.42 1.31 -1.95
N HIS A 103 0.68 0.37 -1.06
CA HIS A 103 1.25 -0.93 -1.39
C HIS A 103 0.18 -1.83 -2.00
N ASN A 104 0.56 -2.60 -3.02
CA ASN A 104 -0.37 -3.36 -3.87
C ASN A 104 -1.58 -2.55 -4.31
N ASP A 105 -1.38 -1.30 -4.75
CA ASP A 105 -2.47 -0.38 -5.07
C ASP A 105 -3.48 -0.97 -6.08
N TYR A 106 -3.00 -1.80 -6.99
CA TYR A 106 -3.79 -2.53 -7.99
C TYR A 106 -4.85 -3.47 -7.40
N SER A 107 -4.76 -3.79 -6.10
CA SER A 107 -5.72 -4.63 -5.38
C SER A 107 -6.88 -3.84 -4.77
N HIS A 108 -6.79 -2.50 -4.75
CA HIS A 108 -7.86 -1.63 -4.26
C HIS A 108 -9.07 -1.63 -5.19
N ARG A 109 -10.19 -1.09 -4.68
CA ARG A 109 -11.46 -1.02 -5.43
C ARG A 109 -11.34 -0.11 -6.64
N MET A 110 -10.61 1.00 -6.46
CA MET A 110 -10.31 1.99 -7.48
C MET A 110 -8.81 2.29 -7.45
N PRO A 111 -7.97 1.42 -8.06
CA PRO A 111 -6.53 1.63 -8.12
C PRO A 111 -6.19 3.03 -8.64
N LEU A 112 -5.09 3.59 -8.14
CA LEU A 112 -4.62 4.96 -8.31
C LEU A 112 -5.54 6.03 -7.69
N PHE A 113 -6.86 6.00 -7.98
CA PHE A 113 -7.80 7.02 -7.53
C PHE A 113 -8.01 7.00 -6.02
N GLU A 114 -8.13 5.80 -5.43
CA GLU A 114 -8.31 5.66 -3.97
C GLU A 114 -7.05 6.10 -3.22
N ALA A 115 -5.86 5.82 -3.76
CA ALA A 115 -4.59 6.28 -3.20
C ALA A 115 -4.43 7.81 -3.31
N LEU A 116 -4.54 8.38 -4.52
CA LEU A 116 -4.39 9.82 -4.74
C LEU A 116 -5.48 10.63 -4.02
N GLY A 117 -6.73 10.16 -4.03
CA GLY A 117 -7.83 10.79 -3.29
C GLY A 117 -7.64 10.73 -1.77
N SER A 118 -6.83 9.80 -1.28
CA SER A 118 -6.41 9.73 0.13
C SER A 118 -5.15 10.57 0.42
N GLY A 119 -4.55 11.17 -0.61
CA GLY A 119 -3.34 11.99 -0.53
C GLY A 119 -2.03 11.23 -0.66
N CYS A 120 -2.04 9.91 -0.93
CA CYS A 120 -0.81 9.14 -1.06
C CYS A 120 0.07 9.70 -2.18
N ILE A 121 1.35 9.96 -1.88
CA ILE A 121 2.33 10.45 -2.87
C ILE A 121 3.09 9.31 -3.58
N SER A 122 2.81 8.06 -3.21
CA SER A 122 3.44 6.90 -3.83
C SER A 122 2.46 5.73 -3.95
N VAL A 123 2.56 5.00 -5.06
CA VAL A 123 1.75 3.81 -5.36
C VAL A 123 2.63 2.71 -5.97
N GLU A 124 2.20 1.46 -5.85
CA GLU A 124 2.90 0.29 -6.39
C GLU A 124 2.08 -0.47 -7.43
N ALA A 125 2.75 -0.92 -8.49
CA ALA A 125 2.21 -1.83 -9.48
C ALA A 125 3.10 -3.08 -9.64
N ASP A 126 2.54 -4.26 -9.33
CA ASP A 126 3.16 -5.54 -9.66
C ASP A 126 2.98 -5.83 -11.15
N VAL A 127 4.07 -5.85 -11.93
CA VAL A 127 3.99 -6.02 -13.39
C VAL A 127 4.52 -7.36 -13.87
N HIS A 128 3.77 -7.95 -14.80
CA HIS A 128 4.13 -9.17 -15.53
C HIS A 128 4.18 -8.88 -17.03
N LEU A 129 5.35 -9.05 -17.64
CA LEU A 129 5.52 -8.96 -19.07
C LEU A 129 4.88 -10.16 -19.77
N TYR A 130 4.02 -9.89 -20.75
CA TYR A 130 3.46 -10.91 -21.63
C TYR A 130 3.16 -10.34 -23.01
N ARG A 131 3.81 -10.89 -24.05
CA ARG A 131 3.63 -10.47 -25.46
C ARG A 131 3.75 -8.95 -25.67
N SER A 132 4.84 -8.36 -25.18
CA SER A 132 5.13 -6.91 -25.30
C SER A 132 4.05 -6.02 -24.67
N GLU A 133 3.51 -6.45 -23.53
CA GLU A 133 2.62 -5.66 -22.71
C GLU A 133 2.87 -5.97 -21.23
N LEU A 134 2.71 -4.97 -20.37
CA LEU A 134 2.91 -5.05 -18.93
C LEU A 134 1.57 -5.17 -18.22
N TYR A 135 1.20 -6.40 -17.85
CA TYR A 135 -0.02 -6.66 -17.09
C TYR A 135 0.20 -6.44 -15.61
N VAL A 136 -0.77 -5.85 -14.92
CA VAL A 136 -0.71 -5.57 -13.49
C VAL A 136 -1.47 -6.64 -12.70
N GLY A 137 -0.87 -7.14 -11.63
CA GLY A 137 -1.54 -7.99 -10.63
C GLY A 137 -0.60 -8.98 -9.94
N HIS A 138 -1.08 -9.59 -8.84
CA HIS A 138 -0.27 -10.50 -8.02
C HIS A 138 -0.04 -11.91 -8.61
N LYS A 139 -0.85 -12.30 -9.61
CA LYS A 139 -0.75 -13.59 -10.31
C LYS A 139 -1.02 -13.37 -11.80
N THR A 140 -0.32 -14.11 -12.65
CA THR A 140 -0.50 -14.15 -14.12
C THR A 140 -1.92 -14.51 -14.60
N ALA A 141 -2.82 -14.91 -13.69
CA ALA A 141 -4.04 -15.68 -13.98
C ALA A 141 -5.24 -14.87 -14.49
N ARG A 142 -5.23 -13.52 -14.49
CA ARG A 142 -6.34 -12.73 -15.04
C ARG A 142 -5.85 -11.57 -15.91
N ARG A 143 -5.37 -11.94 -17.10
CA ARG A 143 -5.08 -11.05 -18.22
C ARG A 143 -6.39 -10.53 -18.79
N ARG A 144 -6.88 -9.39 -18.30
CA ARG A 144 -7.91 -8.58 -18.96
C ARG A 144 -7.20 -7.45 -19.68
N GLU A 145 -7.67 -7.06 -20.86
CA GLU A 145 -7.03 -6.02 -21.69
C GLU A 145 -6.78 -4.71 -20.92
N ALA A 146 -7.64 -4.39 -19.96
CA ALA A 146 -7.55 -3.17 -19.21
C ALA A 146 -6.88 -3.33 -17.82
N SER A 147 -6.20 -4.45 -17.59
CA SER A 147 -5.33 -4.68 -16.43
C SER A 147 -3.85 -4.51 -16.82
N THR A 148 -3.53 -3.46 -17.58
CA THR A 148 -2.16 -3.12 -17.99
C THR A 148 -1.63 -1.92 -17.22
N LEU A 149 -0.31 -1.80 -17.11
CA LEU A 149 0.37 -0.67 -16.46
C LEU A 149 -0.05 0.65 -17.11
N ARG A 150 -0.11 0.67 -18.45
CA ARG A 150 -0.54 1.82 -19.22
C ARG A 150 -1.95 2.26 -18.85
N ALA A 151 -2.93 1.35 -18.90
CA ALA A 151 -4.34 1.68 -18.66
C ALA A 151 -4.63 2.03 -17.19
N MET A 152 -3.97 1.34 -16.25
CA MET A 152 -4.24 1.52 -14.82
C MET A 152 -3.48 2.70 -14.19
N TYR A 153 -2.28 3.02 -14.68
CA TYR A 153 -1.39 4.01 -14.05
C TYR A 153 -0.93 5.11 -15.01
N LEU A 154 -0.24 4.77 -16.10
CA LEU A 154 0.48 5.77 -16.90
C LEU A 154 -0.47 6.74 -17.61
N GLU A 155 -1.51 6.25 -18.26
CA GLU A 155 -2.47 7.10 -18.96
C GLU A 155 -3.31 7.97 -18.01
N PRO A 156 -3.88 7.43 -16.92
CA PRO A 156 -4.56 8.27 -15.94
C PRO A 156 -3.64 9.35 -15.35
N LEU A 157 -2.42 8.99 -14.91
CA LEU A 157 -1.45 9.95 -14.37
C LEU A 157 -1.11 11.04 -15.39
N LYS A 158 -0.80 10.65 -16.63
CA LYS A 158 -0.54 11.60 -17.74
C LYS A 158 -1.68 12.60 -17.86
N ARG A 159 -2.93 12.14 -17.98
CA ARG A 159 -4.10 13.01 -18.15
C ARG A 159 -4.31 13.94 -16.95
N MET A 160 -4.14 13.45 -15.71
CA MET A 160 -4.27 14.27 -14.49
C MET A 160 -3.24 15.39 -14.46
N ILE A 161 -1.97 15.06 -14.76
CA ILE A 161 -0.87 16.03 -14.80
C ILE A 161 -1.10 17.03 -15.95
N GLU A 162 -1.45 16.58 -17.16
CA GLU A 162 -1.75 17.48 -18.29
C GLU A 162 -2.82 18.51 -17.93
N THR A 163 -3.88 18.09 -17.24
CA THR A 163 -4.98 18.98 -16.82
C THR A 163 -4.49 20.07 -15.87
N GLN A 164 -3.54 19.76 -14.99
CA GLN A 164 -2.92 20.72 -14.06
C GLN A 164 -1.93 21.68 -14.73
N ASN A 165 -1.42 21.33 -15.92
CA ASN A 165 -0.32 22.03 -16.58
C ASN A 165 -0.74 22.82 -17.83
N THR A 166 -2.03 23.07 -18.03
CA THR A 166 -2.54 23.81 -19.20
C THR A 166 -2.05 25.26 -19.32
N ASP A 167 -1.61 25.86 -18.21
CA ASP A 167 -1.17 27.25 -18.09
C ASP A 167 0.34 27.40 -17.77
N ILE A 168 1.09 26.31 -17.83
CA ILE A 168 2.49 26.27 -17.40
C ILE A 168 3.45 26.58 -18.55
N LYS A 169 4.52 27.33 -18.24
CA LYS A 169 5.58 27.68 -19.18
C LYS A 169 6.56 26.52 -19.36
N ASP A 170 7.27 26.52 -20.49
CA ASP A 170 8.33 25.54 -20.78
C ASP A 170 9.35 25.43 -19.64
N GLY A 171 9.59 24.19 -19.20
CA GLY A 171 10.55 23.85 -18.15
C GLY A 171 10.01 23.91 -16.71
N ASP A 172 8.79 24.39 -16.50
CA ASP A 172 8.11 24.36 -15.21
C ASP A 172 7.04 23.24 -15.19
N TRP A 173 6.57 22.84 -14.00
CA TRP A 173 5.53 21.80 -13.87
C TRP A 173 4.71 21.91 -12.57
N LYS A 174 3.45 21.48 -12.62
CA LYS A 174 2.58 21.25 -11.47
C LYS A 174 2.31 19.75 -11.31
N GLY A 175 2.45 19.24 -10.10
CA GLY A 175 2.03 17.90 -9.73
C GLY A 175 0.51 17.81 -9.61
N ILE A 176 0.03 16.70 -9.05
CA ILE A 176 -1.41 16.41 -8.95
C ILE A 176 -2.09 17.26 -7.85
N PHE A 177 -1.39 17.55 -6.75
CA PHE A 177 -1.99 18.14 -5.55
C PHE A 177 -1.86 19.67 -5.52
N ASN A 178 -2.99 20.38 -5.48
CA ASN A 178 -3.05 21.84 -5.35
C ASN A 178 -2.41 22.34 -4.03
N HIS A 179 -2.51 21.54 -2.96
CA HIS A 179 -1.93 21.88 -1.66
C HIS A 179 -0.40 21.72 -1.60
N ALA A 180 0.21 21.05 -2.59
CA ALA A 180 1.66 21.01 -2.79
C ALA A 180 1.98 20.84 -4.28
N PRO A 181 1.96 21.92 -5.08
CA PRO A 181 2.07 21.84 -6.54
C PRO A 181 3.40 21.27 -7.06
N LYS A 182 4.43 21.14 -6.21
CA LYS A 182 5.73 20.53 -6.56
C LYS A 182 5.92 19.13 -5.98
N GLN A 183 4.84 18.51 -5.49
CA GLN A 183 4.88 17.13 -5.04
C GLN A 183 4.91 16.20 -6.26
N THR A 184 6.02 15.46 -6.41
CA THR A 184 6.11 14.36 -7.36
C THR A 184 5.29 13.15 -6.85
N ILE A 185 4.68 12.40 -7.77
CA ILE A 185 4.13 11.08 -7.48
C ILE A 185 5.20 10.03 -7.76
N ILE A 186 5.37 9.09 -6.84
CA ILE A 186 6.32 7.97 -7.01
C ILE A 186 5.54 6.73 -7.43
N LEU A 187 5.74 6.30 -8.67
CA LEU A 187 5.23 5.02 -9.17
C LEU A 187 6.31 3.96 -9.03
N LEU A 188 6.15 3.08 -8.02
CA LEU A 188 7.00 1.91 -7.81
C LEU A 188 6.51 0.76 -8.67
N ILE A 189 7.37 0.21 -9.51
CA ILE A 189 7.04 -0.84 -10.47
C ILE A 189 7.82 -2.09 -10.09
N ASP A 190 7.12 -3.09 -9.57
CA ASP A 190 7.71 -4.35 -9.14
C ASP A 190 7.69 -5.37 -10.29
N HIS A 191 8.88 -5.68 -10.82
CA HIS A 191 9.04 -6.62 -11.93
C HIS A 191 8.86 -8.06 -11.42
N LYS A 192 7.75 -8.70 -11.77
CA LYS A 192 7.43 -10.09 -11.40
C LYS A 192 7.83 -11.14 -12.44
N THR A 193 8.30 -10.70 -13.61
CA THR A 193 8.79 -11.55 -14.72
C THR A 193 10.26 -11.28 -15.01
N SER A 194 10.78 -11.72 -16.16
CA SER A 194 12.18 -11.52 -16.54
C SER A 194 12.58 -10.05 -16.50
N GLY A 195 13.61 -9.73 -15.71
CA GLY A 195 14.01 -8.37 -15.38
C GLY A 195 14.35 -7.50 -16.60
N PRO A 196 15.31 -7.90 -17.46
CA PRO A 196 15.75 -7.08 -18.59
C PRO A 196 14.66 -6.80 -19.61
N GLU A 197 13.86 -7.80 -19.99
CA GLU A 197 12.79 -7.64 -20.97
C GLU A 197 11.64 -6.80 -20.40
N THR A 198 11.30 -6.98 -19.11
CA THR A 198 10.29 -6.16 -18.44
C THR A 198 10.74 -4.70 -18.36
N LEU A 199 12.03 -4.46 -18.07
CA LEU A 199 12.62 -3.12 -18.06
C LEU A 199 12.63 -2.48 -19.45
N ALA A 200 12.96 -3.25 -20.49
CA ALA A 200 12.95 -2.76 -21.88
C ALA A 200 11.55 -2.33 -22.31
N GLU A 201 10.52 -3.15 -22.01
CA GLU A 201 9.13 -2.79 -22.29
C GLU A 201 8.69 -1.57 -21.47
N LEU A 202 9.00 -1.53 -20.17
CA LEU A 202 8.71 -0.36 -19.33
C LEU A 202 9.32 0.91 -19.92
N ASN A 203 10.59 0.85 -20.32
CA ASN A 203 11.28 1.95 -20.96
C ASN A 203 10.56 2.44 -22.22
N ILE A 204 9.97 1.54 -23.04
CA ILE A 204 9.16 1.93 -24.20
C ILE A 204 7.86 2.61 -23.76
N GLN A 205 7.14 2.05 -22.78
CA GLN A 205 5.83 2.56 -22.35
C GLN A 205 5.90 3.95 -21.71
N LEU A 206 7.07 4.37 -21.22
CA LEU A 206 7.29 5.69 -20.65
C LEU A 206 7.45 6.82 -21.70
N GLN A 207 7.61 6.49 -22.98
CA GLN A 207 7.85 7.50 -24.03
C GLN A 207 6.80 8.63 -24.06
N PRO A 208 5.48 8.38 -23.98
CA PRO A 208 4.49 9.46 -23.99
C PRO A 208 4.59 10.44 -22.81
N LEU A 209 5.23 10.04 -21.70
CA LEU A 209 5.49 10.91 -20.54
C LEU A 209 6.81 11.69 -20.73
N ARG A 210 7.79 11.11 -21.44
CA ARG A 210 9.02 11.82 -21.85
C ARG A 210 8.74 12.93 -22.83
N ASP A 211 7.87 12.69 -23.80
CA ASP A 211 7.47 13.69 -24.80
C ASP A 211 6.87 14.96 -24.16
N LEU A 212 6.38 14.84 -22.92
CA LEU A 212 5.81 15.92 -22.12
C LEU A 212 6.75 16.45 -21.02
N ASN A 213 7.96 15.90 -20.89
CA ASN A 213 8.90 16.21 -19.80
C ASN A 213 8.31 16.01 -18.39
N TYR A 214 7.47 14.99 -18.20
CA TYR A 214 6.79 14.73 -16.91
C TYR A 214 7.56 13.82 -15.96
N LEU A 215 8.64 13.20 -16.43
CA LEU A 215 9.42 12.28 -15.63
C LEU A 215 10.53 13.01 -14.87
N THR A 216 10.71 12.65 -13.59
CA THR A 216 11.96 12.90 -12.88
C THR A 216 13.08 12.13 -13.59
N TYR A 217 14.23 12.76 -13.81
CA TYR A 217 15.37 12.11 -14.49
C TYR A 217 16.72 12.55 -13.95
N TRP A 218 17.74 11.73 -14.16
CA TRP A 218 19.14 12.07 -13.94
C TRP A 218 19.75 12.67 -15.20
N ASN A 219 20.29 13.90 -15.11
CA ASN A 219 20.85 14.61 -16.26
C ASN A 219 22.36 14.34 -16.51
N GLY A 220 22.96 13.43 -15.74
CA GLY A 220 24.41 13.20 -15.72
C GLY A 220 25.11 13.81 -14.50
N THR A 221 24.51 14.83 -13.87
CA THR A 221 25.08 15.57 -12.73
C THR A 221 24.12 15.80 -11.57
N HIS A 222 22.83 15.99 -11.86
CA HIS A 222 21.78 16.29 -10.90
C HIS A 222 20.51 15.53 -11.24
N ARG A 223 19.70 15.26 -10.22
CA ARG A 223 18.34 14.76 -10.37
C ARG A 223 17.41 15.94 -10.66
N ILE A 224 16.85 15.96 -11.85
CA ILE A 224 15.86 16.95 -12.29
C ILE A 224 14.48 16.41 -11.96
N MET A 225 13.79 17.07 -11.04
CA MET A 225 12.48 16.64 -10.55
C MET A 225 11.39 16.92 -11.58
N GLY A 226 10.47 15.95 -11.76
CA GLY A 226 9.24 16.08 -12.52
C GLY A 226 8.01 15.68 -11.68
N PRO A 227 6.79 15.87 -12.21
CA PRO A 227 5.55 15.49 -11.52
C PRO A 227 5.42 13.98 -11.28
N LEU A 228 6.17 13.15 -12.01
CA LEU A 228 6.16 11.69 -11.86
C LEU A 228 7.57 11.13 -11.76
N THR A 229 7.84 10.37 -10.71
CA THR A 229 9.10 9.64 -10.49
C THR A 229 8.86 8.15 -10.65
N ILE A 230 9.61 7.50 -11.54
CA ILE A 230 9.53 6.05 -11.77
C ILE A 230 10.62 5.34 -10.99
N VAL A 231 10.23 4.34 -10.21
CA VAL A 231 11.15 3.52 -9.43
C VAL A 231 10.91 2.06 -9.76
N ALA A 232 11.95 1.31 -10.14
CA ALA A 232 11.87 -0.10 -10.45
C ALA A 232 12.39 -0.95 -9.29
N THR A 233 11.69 -2.04 -8.98
CA THR A 233 12.01 -3.00 -7.91
C THR A 233 11.72 -4.45 -8.37
N GLY A 234 11.82 -5.41 -7.46
CA GLY A 234 11.62 -6.83 -7.75
C GLY A 234 12.75 -7.40 -8.61
N ASN A 235 12.43 -8.02 -9.74
CA ASN A 235 13.43 -8.57 -10.67
C ASN A 235 14.14 -7.50 -11.54
N ALA A 236 13.91 -6.21 -11.29
CA ALA A 236 14.56 -5.14 -12.05
C ALA A 236 16.10 -5.23 -11.91
N PRO A 237 16.86 -5.40 -13.01
CA PRO A 237 18.30 -5.56 -12.91
C PRO A 237 18.99 -4.20 -12.75
N PHE A 238 19.60 -3.97 -11.58
CA PHE A 238 20.33 -2.73 -11.29
C PHE A 238 21.37 -2.36 -12.38
N PRO A 239 22.21 -3.27 -12.90
CA PRO A 239 23.14 -2.94 -14.00
C PRO A 239 22.42 -2.51 -15.28
N SER A 240 21.27 -3.09 -15.61
CA SER A 240 20.49 -2.71 -16.79
C SER A 240 19.87 -1.33 -16.66
N ILE A 241 19.46 -0.93 -15.45
CA ILE A 241 19.02 0.45 -15.17
C ILE A 241 20.17 1.43 -15.37
N LEU A 242 21.37 1.10 -14.86
CA LEU A 242 22.56 1.95 -15.03
C LEU A 242 22.99 2.08 -16.51
N ALA A 243 22.74 1.04 -17.31
CA ALA A 243 23.03 1.01 -18.76
C ALA A 243 22.04 1.82 -19.61
N LEU A 244 20.95 2.34 -19.03
CA LEU A 244 20.09 3.33 -19.69
C LEU A 244 20.86 4.65 -19.92
N ASN A 245 20.22 5.61 -20.58
CA ASN A 245 20.85 6.89 -20.94
C ASN A 245 21.44 7.61 -19.71
N SER A 246 22.77 7.65 -19.59
CA SER A 246 23.47 8.22 -18.44
C SER A 246 23.25 9.73 -18.23
N THR A 247 22.76 10.43 -19.25
CA THR A 247 22.47 11.88 -19.22
C THR A 247 20.98 12.19 -19.25
N HIS A 248 20.12 11.17 -19.30
CA HIS A 248 18.66 11.34 -19.28
C HIS A 248 17.97 10.03 -18.82
N ARG A 249 18.37 9.49 -17.66
CA ARG A 249 17.77 8.27 -17.11
C ARG A 249 16.62 8.64 -16.20
N ASP A 250 15.42 8.18 -16.52
CA ASP A 250 14.18 8.47 -15.79
C ASP A 250 13.60 7.29 -15.00
N ILE A 251 14.30 6.14 -15.02
CA ILE A 251 13.99 4.99 -14.17
C ILE A 251 15.05 4.90 -13.08
N PHE A 252 14.62 5.04 -11.83
CA PHE A 252 15.47 4.88 -10.65
C PHE A 252 15.29 3.49 -10.04
N PHE A 253 16.27 3.06 -9.26
CA PHE A 253 16.22 1.80 -8.53
C PHE A 253 15.66 1.96 -7.11
N ASP A 254 15.02 0.91 -6.60
CA ASP A 254 14.69 0.73 -5.19
C ASP A 254 15.83 -0.03 -4.49
N ALA A 255 16.70 0.71 -3.80
CA ALA A 255 17.89 0.14 -3.18
C ALA A 255 17.55 -0.77 -1.98
N PRO A 256 18.33 -1.82 -1.71
CA PRO A 256 18.06 -2.74 -0.61
C PRO A 256 18.46 -2.10 0.74
N LEU A 257 17.52 -1.46 1.44
CA LEU A 257 17.80 -0.69 2.67
C LEU A 257 18.46 -1.53 3.78
N ALA A 258 18.12 -2.82 3.90
CA ALA A 258 18.77 -3.72 4.86
C ALA A 258 20.22 -4.06 4.52
N TYR A 259 20.67 -3.80 3.29
CA TYR A 259 22.01 -4.13 2.80
C TYR A 259 22.54 -2.96 1.96
N LEU A 260 22.29 -1.73 2.44
CA LEU A 260 22.59 -0.52 1.70
C LEU A 260 24.10 -0.23 1.60
N PRO A 261 24.91 -0.45 2.66
CA PRO A 261 26.37 -0.47 2.52
C PRO A 261 26.79 -1.60 1.60
N SER A 262 27.62 -1.28 0.62
CA SER A 262 28.10 -2.22 -0.39
C SER A 262 29.62 -2.34 -0.33
N ILE A 263 30.14 -3.51 -0.68
CA ILE A 263 31.58 -3.74 -0.83
C ILE A 263 32.20 -2.90 -1.96
N HIS A 264 31.36 -2.30 -2.81
CA HIS A 264 31.75 -1.41 -3.90
C HIS A 264 31.63 0.08 -3.53
N ASP A 265 31.27 0.40 -2.28
CA ASP A 265 31.34 1.76 -1.78
C ASP A 265 32.81 2.17 -1.59
N ASP A 266 33.15 3.38 -2.01
CA ASP A 266 34.50 3.92 -1.91
C ASP A 266 34.55 5.05 -0.88
N TYR A 267 35.25 4.77 0.23
CA TYR A 267 35.46 5.67 1.36
C TYR A 267 36.86 6.33 1.33
N SER A 268 37.63 6.16 0.27
CA SER A 268 39.00 6.70 0.16
C SER A 268 39.04 8.21 -0.06
N THR A 269 37.91 8.80 -0.43
CA THR A 269 37.75 10.23 -0.67
C THR A 269 36.95 10.89 0.47
N SER A 270 37.08 12.21 0.62
CA SER A 270 36.35 12.96 1.65
C SER A 270 34.83 12.95 1.48
N ALA A 271 34.35 12.75 0.25
CA ALA A 271 32.95 12.54 -0.08
C ALA A 271 32.79 11.11 -0.63
N PRO A 272 32.36 10.14 0.20
CA PRO A 272 32.28 8.75 -0.21
C PRO A 272 31.43 8.56 -1.48
N SER A 273 31.88 7.66 -2.35
CA SER A 273 31.12 7.24 -3.51
C SER A 273 30.36 5.96 -3.18
N TYR A 274 29.03 6.05 -3.13
CA TYR A 274 28.17 4.91 -2.81
C TYR A 274 27.66 4.20 -4.06
N THR A 275 27.53 2.88 -3.98
CA THR A 275 26.93 2.01 -5.01
C THR A 275 25.50 2.45 -5.30
N TYR A 276 24.70 2.60 -4.24
CA TYR A 276 23.35 3.15 -4.30
C TYR A 276 23.39 4.60 -3.85
N ASN A 277 23.02 5.51 -4.72
CA ASN A 277 23.06 6.94 -4.45
C ASN A 277 21.99 7.68 -5.25
N ILE A 278 21.87 8.98 -4.97
CA ILE A 278 20.89 9.89 -5.59
C ILE A 278 20.85 9.85 -7.12
N SER A 279 21.95 9.50 -7.80
CA SER A 279 21.97 9.41 -9.26
C SER A 279 21.18 8.23 -9.79
N ASN A 280 21.19 7.09 -9.10
CA ASN A 280 20.71 5.82 -9.63
C ASN A 280 19.49 5.26 -8.88
N SER A 281 19.32 5.65 -7.62
CA SER A 281 18.26 5.14 -6.75
C SER A 281 17.44 6.32 -6.22
N TYR A 282 16.15 6.07 -6.00
CA TYR A 282 15.25 7.08 -5.40
C TYR A 282 14.73 6.59 -4.06
N LEU A 283 14.30 5.33 -4.01
CA LEU A 283 13.89 4.67 -2.78
C LEU A 283 15.01 3.79 -2.24
N ALA A 284 14.95 3.53 -0.93
CA ALA A 284 15.60 2.40 -0.31
C ALA A 284 14.57 1.67 0.55
N SER A 285 14.29 0.40 0.23
CA SER A 285 13.24 -0.39 0.87
C SER A 285 13.75 -1.64 1.58
N THR A 286 13.08 -2.06 2.65
CA THR A 286 13.32 -3.34 3.34
C THR A 286 12.05 -3.84 4.04
N PRO A 287 11.89 -5.16 4.26
CA PRO A 287 10.80 -5.61 5.11
C PRO A 287 10.98 -5.18 6.57
N TRP A 288 9.87 -4.99 7.26
CA TRP A 288 9.79 -4.58 8.66
C TRP A 288 10.58 -5.50 9.60
N HIS A 289 10.59 -6.81 9.36
CA HIS A 289 11.33 -7.74 10.22
C HIS A 289 12.86 -7.57 10.15
N LEU A 290 13.38 -6.77 9.20
CA LEU A 290 14.80 -6.40 9.09
C LEU A 290 15.06 -4.95 9.52
N LEU A 291 14.10 -4.31 10.19
CA LEU A 291 14.22 -2.95 10.74
C LEU A 291 15.44 -2.83 11.65
N ARG A 292 16.32 -1.88 11.34
CA ARG A 292 17.45 -1.48 12.18
C ARG A 292 17.56 0.04 12.19
N THR A 293 16.77 0.64 13.07
CA THR A 293 16.65 2.10 13.20
C THR A 293 17.52 2.69 14.32
N HIS A 294 18.29 1.87 15.00
CA HIS A 294 19.32 2.32 15.92
C HIS A 294 20.68 1.96 15.36
N PRO A 295 21.71 2.79 15.63
CA PRO A 295 23.08 2.41 15.41
C PRO A 295 23.39 1.06 16.05
N TYR A 296 24.25 0.27 15.41
CA TYR A 296 24.74 -0.96 16.00
C TYR A 296 25.47 -0.64 17.32
N PRO A 297 25.21 -1.37 18.41
CA PRO A 297 25.89 -1.13 19.67
C PRO A 297 27.38 -1.37 19.50
N MET A 298 28.17 -0.32 19.70
CA MET A 298 29.62 -0.42 19.76
C MET A 298 30.02 -0.92 21.14
N TYR A 299 30.76 -2.02 21.21
CA TYR A 299 31.43 -2.42 22.45
C TYR A 299 32.68 -1.55 22.63
N ASP A 300 32.66 -0.71 23.66
CA ASP A 300 33.66 0.32 24.02
C ASP A 300 35.13 -0.15 23.95
N ASN A 301 35.37 -1.46 24.11
CA ASN A 301 36.71 -2.02 24.24
C ASN A 301 37.32 -2.54 22.92
N GLN A 302 36.64 -2.39 21.77
CA GLN A 302 37.04 -3.04 20.49
C GLN A 302 37.49 -2.10 19.37
N LEU A 303 37.47 -0.77 19.55
CA LEU A 303 37.72 0.16 18.45
C LEU A 303 39.03 0.92 18.59
N PRO A 304 39.86 0.98 17.54
CA PRO A 304 40.83 2.04 17.37
C PRO A 304 40.09 3.38 17.27
N GLN A 305 40.34 4.30 18.21
CA GLN A 305 40.01 5.70 17.99
C GLN A 305 41.14 6.33 17.17
N PRO A 306 40.86 7.00 16.04
CA PRO A 306 39.55 7.42 15.51
C PRO A 306 38.87 6.42 14.54
N LEU A 307 37.54 6.44 14.49
CA LEU A 307 36.72 5.66 13.54
C LEU A 307 36.96 6.09 12.08
N THR A 308 36.94 5.12 11.16
CA THR A 308 36.99 5.42 9.72
C THR A 308 35.61 5.87 9.20
N ALA A 309 35.58 6.47 8.00
CA ALA A 309 34.33 6.81 7.32
C ALA A 309 33.47 5.57 7.02
N SER A 310 34.12 4.44 6.70
CA SER A 310 33.44 3.16 6.51
C SER A 310 32.82 2.64 7.81
N ASP A 311 33.55 2.73 8.94
CA ASP A 311 32.99 2.35 10.25
C ASP A 311 31.76 3.22 10.56
N THR A 312 31.90 4.53 10.38
CA THR A 312 30.81 5.49 10.64
C THR A 312 29.54 5.13 9.87
N ASP A 313 29.65 4.76 8.59
CA ASP A 313 28.49 4.37 7.78
C ASP A 313 27.91 3.01 8.18
N ILE A 314 28.75 1.99 8.40
CA ILE A 314 28.32 0.64 8.80
C ILE A 314 27.56 0.67 10.12
N PHE A 315 28.01 1.47 11.08
CA PHE A 315 27.38 1.58 12.39
C PHE A 315 26.19 2.55 12.42
N ALA A 316 25.97 3.36 11.38
CA ALA A 316 24.83 4.27 11.29
C ALA A 316 23.49 3.52 11.23
N SER A 317 22.39 4.20 11.58
CA SER A 317 21.06 3.63 11.39
C SER A 317 20.74 3.50 9.88
N GLN A 318 19.82 2.61 9.51
CA GLN A 318 19.35 2.50 8.11
C GLN A 318 18.83 3.84 7.56
N LEU A 319 18.18 4.63 8.42
CA LEU A 319 17.64 5.94 8.03
C LEU A 319 18.77 6.93 7.71
N ASP A 320 19.83 6.93 8.52
CA ASP A 320 21.00 7.79 8.30
C ASP A 320 21.79 7.37 7.07
N GLN A 321 21.97 6.06 6.85
CA GLN A 321 22.62 5.52 5.65
C GLN A 321 21.88 5.92 4.37
N ALA A 322 20.55 5.85 4.37
CA ALA A 322 19.74 6.27 3.23
C ALA A 322 19.78 7.77 3.01
N LYS A 323 19.72 8.55 4.11
CA LYS A 323 19.80 10.01 4.07
C LYS A 323 21.14 10.49 3.50
N SER A 324 22.26 9.92 3.91
CA SER A 324 23.60 10.28 3.37
C SER A 324 23.73 9.98 1.88
N ARG A 325 22.95 9.03 1.37
CA ARG A 325 22.88 8.64 -0.05
C ARG A 325 21.81 9.39 -0.85
N GLY A 326 21.01 10.26 -0.21
CA GLY A 326 19.93 11.03 -0.85
C GLY A 326 18.69 10.18 -1.22
N LEU A 327 18.45 9.09 -0.48
CA LEU A 327 17.41 8.09 -0.74
C LEU A 327 16.24 8.21 0.25
N VAL A 328 15.03 7.96 -0.24
CA VAL A 328 13.80 7.96 0.56
C VAL A 328 13.55 6.56 1.10
N THR A 329 13.44 6.42 2.42
CA THR A 329 13.28 5.11 3.06
C THR A 329 11.84 4.60 3.05
N ARG A 330 11.66 3.30 2.90
CA ARG A 330 10.36 2.61 3.02
C ARG A 330 10.52 1.27 3.73
N TYR A 331 9.58 0.95 4.62
CA TYR A 331 9.49 -0.37 5.26
C TYR A 331 8.19 -1.05 4.83
N TRP A 332 8.28 -2.25 4.24
CA TRP A 332 7.12 -3.04 3.81
C TRP A 332 6.87 -4.22 4.77
N ASP A 333 5.74 -4.92 4.61
CA ASP A 333 5.30 -6.00 5.54
C ASP A 333 5.20 -5.54 7.01
N ILE A 334 4.74 -4.30 7.22
CA ILE A 334 4.47 -3.77 8.55
C ILE A 334 3.29 -4.54 9.16
N PRO A 335 3.31 -4.90 10.47
CA PRO A 335 2.22 -5.62 11.11
C PRO A 335 0.86 -4.98 10.85
N ARG A 336 -0.04 -5.69 10.18
CA ARG A 336 -1.39 -5.19 9.88
C ARG A 336 -2.34 -5.31 11.08
N LYS A 337 -2.11 -6.31 11.93
CA LYS A 337 -2.92 -6.66 13.09
C LYS A 337 -2.08 -7.19 14.25
N PRO A 338 -2.59 -7.09 15.50
CA PRO A 338 -3.78 -6.31 15.90
C PRO A 338 -3.57 -4.80 15.68
N GLU A 339 -4.65 -4.01 15.59
CA GLU A 339 -4.56 -2.59 15.17
C GLU A 339 -3.59 -1.80 16.06
N ASN A 340 -3.59 -2.04 17.38
CA ASN A 340 -2.69 -1.36 18.31
C ASN A 340 -1.20 -1.61 18.00
N VAL A 341 -0.81 -2.80 17.54
CA VAL A 341 0.58 -3.11 17.18
C VAL A 341 0.97 -2.38 15.90
N ARG A 342 0.05 -2.32 14.93
CA ARG A 342 0.22 -1.52 13.70
C ARG A 342 0.45 -0.05 14.01
N GLU A 343 -0.39 0.55 14.86
CA GLU A 343 -0.26 1.97 15.23
C GLU A 343 1.06 2.26 15.96
N ILE A 344 1.53 1.33 16.81
CA ILE A 344 2.84 1.45 17.46
C ILE A 344 3.97 1.43 16.42
N ALA A 345 3.95 0.47 15.49
CA ALA A 345 4.94 0.38 14.42
C ALA A 345 4.97 1.65 13.55
N TRP A 346 3.80 2.17 13.18
CA TRP A 346 3.69 3.41 12.42
C TRP A 346 4.21 4.62 13.18
N ARG A 347 3.83 4.78 14.46
CA ARG A 347 4.33 5.88 15.29
C ARG A 347 5.84 5.82 15.46
N GLU A 348 6.40 4.62 15.59
CA GLU A 348 7.84 4.41 15.69
C GLU A 348 8.56 4.86 14.41
N LEU A 349 8.06 4.45 13.24
CA LEU A 349 8.65 4.85 11.96
C LEU A 349 8.54 6.36 11.71
N VAL A 350 7.36 6.94 11.98
CA VAL A 350 7.13 8.38 11.82
C VAL A 350 8.00 9.17 12.79
N GLY A 351 8.06 8.76 14.06
CA GLY A 351 8.87 9.42 15.10
C GLY A 351 10.37 9.42 14.78
N ARG A 352 10.83 8.49 13.95
CA ARG A 352 12.23 8.40 13.50
C ARG A 352 12.49 9.05 12.14
N GLY A 353 11.46 9.54 11.45
CA GLY A 353 11.62 10.20 10.15
C GLY A 353 11.78 9.22 8.98
N VAL A 354 11.03 8.11 8.97
CA VAL A 354 10.89 7.30 7.74
C VAL A 354 10.44 8.18 6.57
N GLY A 355 10.93 7.93 5.36
CA GLY A 355 10.55 8.70 4.18
C GLY A 355 9.12 8.43 3.73
N LEU A 356 8.75 7.15 3.58
CA LEU A 356 7.42 6.71 3.20
C LEU A 356 6.91 5.63 4.15
N LEU A 357 5.67 5.82 4.61
CA LEU A 357 4.97 4.83 5.40
C LEU A 357 4.15 3.92 4.48
N ASN A 358 4.40 2.61 4.53
CA ASN A 358 3.73 1.63 3.69
C ASN A 358 2.35 1.29 4.24
N MET A 359 1.30 1.44 3.43
CA MET A 359 -0.09 1.17 3.82
C MET A 359 -0.89 0.47 2.74
N ASP A 360 -1.74 -0.45 3.18
CA ASP A 360 -2.68 -1.17 2.32
C ASP A 360 -4.14 -0.72 2.54
N ASP A 361 -4.43 0.05 3.59
CA ASP A 361 -5.80 0.44 3.95
C ASP A 361 -6.02 1.95 3.78
N MET A 362 -6.59 2.32 2.63
CA MET A 362 -6.84 3.71 2.29
C MET A 362 -7.90 4.37 3.18
N GLY A 363 -8.81 3.60 3.78
CA GLY A 363 -9.74 4.16 4.77
C GLY A 363 -9.03 4.56 6.05
N VAL A 364 -8.04 3.76 6.49
CA VAL A 364 -7.15 4.13 7.60
C VAL A 364 -6.34 5.37 7.24
N VAL A 365 -5.79 5.44 6.02
CA VAL A 365 -5.07 6.64 5.53
C VAL A 365 -5.96 7.88 5.66
N ARG A 366 -7.18 7.87 5.14
CA ARG A 366 -8.09 9.03 5.23
C ARG A 366 -8.48 9.37 6.67
N ALA A 367 -8.63 8.37 7.54
CA ALA A 367 -8.95 8.57 8.95
C ALA A 367 -7.77 9.08 9.78
N ARG A 368 -6.52 8.84 9.37
CA ARG A 368 -5.33 9.01 10.22
C ARG A 368 -4.24 9.91 9.67
N ALA A 369 -4.07 9.99 8.35
CA ALA A 369 -2.94 10.70 7.76
C ALA A 369 -2.97 12.22 8.01
N ARG A 370 -4.13 12.79 8.36
CA ARG A 370 -4.23 14.19 8.85
C ARG A 370 -3.81 14.37 10.32
N GLY A 371 -3.73 13.28 11.09
CA GLY A 371 -3.34 13.26 12.50
C GLY A 371 -1.90 12.84 12.74
N TRP A 372 -1.18 12.40 11.72
CA TRP A 372 0.26 12.16 11.78
C TRP A 372 0.94 13.41 11.24
N GLY A 373 1.66 14.12 12.12
CA GLY A 373 2.37 15.35 11.77
C GLY A 373 3.16 15.20 10.46
N ARG A 374 3.28 16.29 9.70
CA ARG A 374 3.96 16.32 8.39
C ARG A 374 5.25 15.50 8.45
N VAL A 375 5.28 14.33 7.80
CA VAL A 375 6.56 13.72 7.44
C VAL A 375 7.13 14.61 6.36
N VAL A 376 8.23 15.26 6.69
CA VAL A 376 8.93 16.15 5.77
C VAL A 376 9.78 15.27 4.89
N VAL A 377 9.35 15.05 3.65
CA VAL A 377 10.24 14.55 2.60
C VAL A 377 11.06 15.77 2.17
N HIS A 378 12.30 15.87 2.67
CA HIS A 378 13.23 16.90 2.23
C HIS A 378 13.58 16.65 0.76
N HIS A 379 13.16 17.55 -0.10
CA HIS A 379 13.58 17.63 -1.49
C HIS A 379 14.70 18.66 -1.58
N ASP A 380 15.85 18.35 -0.97
CA ASP A 380 17.06 19.17 -1.11
C ASP A 380 17.81 18.77 -2.39
#